data_AF-A0A8C2KBA8-F1
#
_entry.id   AF-A0A8C2KBA8-F1
#
_cell.length_a   1.000
_cell.length_b   1.000
_cell.length_c   1.000
_cell.angle_alpha   90.00
_cell.angle_beta   90.00
_cell.angle_gamma   90.00
#
_symmetry.space_group_name_H-M   'P 1'
#
loop_
_entity.id
_entity.type
_entity.pdbx_description
1 polymer ?
#
loop_
_entity_poly.entity_id
_entity_poly.type
_entity_poly.pdbx_seq_one_letter_code
_entity_poly.pdbx_strand_id
1 'polypeptide(L)'
;MDEEGNFIGGEFPLEENEHFNKLSVNTLMSDIQVPTNVYNKDPNILNGVYMSEALNDVFISNFQKDPTLTWQYFGSSAGFFRLYPGIKWTPDSNGVVSFDCRNRNWYIQAATSPKDIVILVDVSGSMKGLKMTIAKHTINTILDTLGENDFVNVIAYTDYVRYVEPCFKGTLVQADLDNREHFKLLVEELHVKGEAKVKKAMKESFRILADARANGQGSLCNQAIMLITDGAMEDFQSVFEEFNWPDKKVRVFTYLIGRDMTFSENIKWIACNNKGYYTHISTLADVQENVMEYLHVLSRPMVINHDHDIIWTEALFRRTFLKYTHSLLLMTSVAMPVFSKKKETISHGILLGVVGTDVPLLEVMKLAPRYKYIDGKKLKPKPNYNSVDLSEAEWEDTEDSLRTAMVKGETGTLTLDGRAAVDKGKRPLFLKNEYFYTTINETPFSFGMVLTRGHGQYMFFGNVSVEEGLHDLQQPDLTIADEWTYCETDIDPHHRKLTQLQAVVRYLTGKEPDLECDEILLQQVLFDAVVTAPLEAYWTALMLTESGFISAFLGTRSGLMRVIRYAGSEKR
;
A
#
# COMPACT_ATOMS: atom_id res chain seq x y z
N MET A 1 16.10 -23.56 -9.68
CA MET A 1 16.40 -24.99 -9.81
C MET A 1 16.78 -25.27 -11.26
N ASP A 2 17.66 -26.24 -11.50
CA ASP A 2 17.90 -26.76 -12.85
C ASP A 2 16.76 -27.69 -13.31
N GLU A 3 16.88 -28.25 -14.52
CA GLU A 3 15.89 -29.18 -15.11
C GLU A 3 15.71 -30.48 -14.29
N GLU A 4 16.61 -30.75 -13.33
CA GLU A 4 16.59 -31.91 -12.44
C GLU A 4 16.05 -31.56 -11.03
N GLY A 5 15.67 -30.30 -10.78
CA GLY A 5 15.13 -29.86 -9.50
C GLY A 5 16.18 -29.49 -8.45
N ASN A 6 17.46 -29.42 -8.82
CA ASN A 6 18.55 -29.08 -7.90
C ASN A 6 18.69 -27.56 -7.73
N PHE A 7 18.97 -27.12 -6.52
CA PHE A 7 19.25 -25.71 -6.23
C PHE A 7 20.63 -25.34 -6.77
N ILE A 8 20.68 -24.35 -7.66
CA ILE A 8 21.94 -23.77 -8.15
C ILE A 8 22.46 -22.87 -7.01
N GLY A 9 23.19 -23.45 -6.05
CA GLY A 9 23.69 -22.71 -4.88
C GLY A 9 23.97 -23.51 -3.59
N GLY A 10 23.74 -24.83 -3.57
CA GLY A 10 24.00 -25.68 -2.38
C GLY A 10 22.73 -26.00 -1.57
N GLU A 11 22.91 -26.50 -0.34
CA GLU A 11 21.79 -26.77 0.58
C GLU A 11 21.10 -25.45 0.97
N PHE A 12 19.78 -25.38 0.76
CA PHE A 12 18.95 -24.24 1.14
C PHE A 12 17.99 -24.66 2.26
N PRO A 13 18.47 -24.81 3.50
CA PRO A 13 17.63 -25.20 4.62
C PRO A 13 16.61 -24.09 4.91
N LEU A 14 15.38 -24.50 5.14
CA LEU A 14 14.29 -23.60 5.51
C LEU A 14 13.81 -23.99 6.89
N GLU A 15 13.76 -23.01 7.78
CA GLU A 15 13.33 -23.18 9.16
C GLU A 15 12.08 -22.33 9.39
N GLU A 16 11.09 -22.87 10.10
CA GLU A 16 9.91 -22.10 10.47
C GLU A 16 10.31 -20.99 11.43
N ASN A 17 9.88 -19.76 11.14
CA ASN A 17 10.22 -18.59 11.94
C ASN A 17 8.95 -17.86 12.40
N GLU A 18 8.76 -17.71 13.71
CA GLU A 18 7.60 -17.05 14.32
C GLU A 18 7.47 -15.58 13.88
N HIS A 19 8.59 -14.85 13.74
CA HIS A 19 8.61 -13.45 13.27
C HIS A 19 8.03 -13.30 11.86
N PHE A 20 8.24 -14.31 11.01
CA PHE A 20 7.70 -14.36 9.66
C PHE A 20 6.39 -15.15 9.60
N ASN A 21 5.58 -15.17 10.67
CA ASN A 21 4.30 -15.87 10.75
C ASN A 21 4.41 -17.39 10.52
N LYS A 22 5.43 -18.02 11.09
CA LYS A 22 5.74 -19.46 10.94
C LYS A 22 6.02 -19.88 9.50
N LEU A 23 6.40 -18.94 8.65
CA LEU A 23 6.88 -19.25 7.33
C LEU A 23 8.24 -19.94 7.43
N SER A 24 8.44 -20.98 6.61
CA SER A 24 9.75 -21.59 6.44
C SER A 24 10.64 -20.64 5.63
N VAL A 25 11.62 -20.05 6.30
CA VAL A 25 12.54 -19.05 5.75
C VAL A 25 13.99 -19.48 5.98
N ASN A 26 14.90 -18.94 5.17
CA ASN A 26 16.34 -19.09 5.35
C ASN A 26 16.92 -17.75 5.81
N THR A 27 17.30 -17.66 7.08
CA THR A 27 17.91 -16.45 7.67
C THR A 27 19.39 -16.31 7.36
N LEU A 28 20.04 -17.35 6.82
CA LEU A 28 21.45 -17.34 6.46
C LEU A 28 21.70 -16.80 5.05
N MET A 29 20.72 -16.86 4.15
CA MET A 29 20.89 -16.47 2.74
C MET A 29 19.62 -15.87 2.16
N SER A 30 19.76 -14.89 1.25
CA SER A 30 18.66 -14.42 0.40
C SER A 30 18.35 -15.43 -0.71
N ASP A 31 17.13 -15.38 -1.26
CA ASP A 31 16.79 -16.09 -2.49
C ASP A 31 16.79 -15.15 -3.72
N ILE A 32 16.62 -15.74 -4.90
CA ILE A 32 16.44 -15.00 -6.15
C ILE A 32 15.27 -15.59 -6.91
N GLN A 33 14.34 -14.72 -7.28
CA GLN A 33 13.22 -15.02 -8.15
C GLN A 33 13.40 -14.33 -9.50
N VAL A 34 13.16 -15.10 -10.57
CA VAL A 34 13.13 -14.59 -11.94
C VAL A 34 11.70 -14.81 -12.47
N PRO A 35 11.04 -13.77 -13.02
CA PRO A 35 9.72 -13.90 -13.62
C PRO A 35 9.71 -14.90 -14.78
N THR A 36 8.61 -15.62 -14.99
CA THR A 36 8.52 -16.67 -16.02
C THR A 36 8.67 -16.13 -17.46
N ASN A 37 8.32 -14.88 -17.71
CA ASN A 37 8.52 -14.17 -18.98
C ASN A 37 9.99 -13.81 -19.26
N VAL A 38 10.88 -13.93 -18.27
CA VAL A 38 12.26 -13.49 -18.37
C VAL A 38 13.20 -14.69 -18.45
N TYR A 39 14.12 -14.69 -19.42
CA TYR A 39 15.04 -15.80 -19.64
C TYR A 39 16.16 -15.82 -18.57
N ASN A 40 16.10 -16.79 -17.65
CA ASN A 40 16.98 -16.87 -16.49
C ASN A 40 18.49 -17.08 -16.80
N LYS A 41 18.86 -17.48 -18.02
CA LYS A 41 20.26 -17.61 -18.46
C LYS A 41 20.75 -16.40 -19.26
N ASP A 42 19.98 -15.31 -19.30
CA ASP A 42 20.43 -14.06 -19.90
C ASP A 42 21.71 -13.56 -19.18
N PRO A 43 22.78 -13.23 -19.92
CA PRO A 43 24.02 -12.74 -19.32
C PRO A 43 23.83 -11.52 -18.40
N ASN A 44 22.89 -10.62 -18.71
CA ASN A 44 22.62 -9.45 -17.87
C ASN A 44 22.04 -9.84 -16.51
N ILE A 45 21.18 -10.87 -16.49
CA ILE A 45 20.60 -11.39 -15.25
C ILE A 45 21.66 -12.11 -14.44
N LEU A 46 22.43 -13.01 -15.06
CA LEU A 46 23.49 -13.75 -14.37
C LEU A 46 24.53 -12.80 -13.76
N ASN A 47 24.95 -11.77 -14.51
CA ASN A 47 25.88 -10.76 -14.00
C ASN A 47 25.27 -9.91 -12.88
N GLY A 48 23.98 -9.55 -12.99
CA GLY A 48 23.29 -8.80 -11.94
C GLY A 48 23.05 -9.62 -10.67
N VAL A 49 22.76 -10.91 -10.82
CA VAL A 49 22.64 -11.88 -9.73
C VAL A 49 23.97 -12.00 -9.00
N TYR A 50 25.07 -12.18 -9.74
CA TYR A 50 26.41 -12.22 -9.17
C TYR A 50 26.79 -10.91 -8.44
N MET A 51 26.52 -9.75 -9.07
CA MET A 51 26.78 -8.44 -8.45
C MET A 51 25.98 -8.23 -7.15
N SER A 52 24.73 -8.68 -7.11
CA SER A 52 23.85 -8.50 -5.96
C SER A 52 24.12 -9.47 -4.81
N GLU A 53 25.03 -10.44 -4.98
CA GLU A 53 25.42 -11.38 -3.92
C GLU A 53 25.99 -10.68 -2.68
N ALA A 54 26.70 -9.56 -2.87
CA ALA A 54 27.24 -8.74 -1.80
C ALA A 54 26.15 -8.12 -0.88
N LEU A 55 24.87 -8.14 -1.29
CA LEU A 55 23.77 -7.68 -0.43
C LEU A 55 23.43 -8.68 0.69
N ASN A 56 23.81 -9.96 0.57
CA ASN A 56 23.54 -10.97 1.59
C ASN A 56 24.10 -10.55 2.96
N ASP A 57 25.38 -10.17 3.00
CA ASP A 57 26.05 -9.77 4.25
C ASP A 57 25.39 -8.53 4.87
N VAL A 58 24.94 -7.59 4.03
CA VAL A 58 24.24 -6.38 4.45
C VAL A 58 22.87 -6.71 5.03
N PHE A 59 22.09 -7.57 4.37
CA PHE A 59 20.77 -7.97 4.84
C PHE A 59 20.83 -8.69 6.19
N ILE A 60 21.80 -9.59 6.35
CA ILE A 60 22.05 -10.31 7.62
C ILE A 60 22.46 -9.31 8.71
N SER A 61 23.40 -8.40 8.41
CA SER A 61 23.84 -7.39 9.37
C SER A 61 22.71 -6.46 9.81
N ASN A 62 21.82 -6.06 8.88
CA ASN A 62 20.64 -5.25 9.20
C ASN A 62 19.69 -5.98 10.14
N PHE A 63 19.39 -7.26 9.86
CA PHE A 63 18.51 -8.07 10.69
C PHE A 63 19.09 -8.38 12.07
N GLN A 64 20.42 -8.56 12.17
CA GLN A 64 21.10 -8.70 13.47
C GLN A 64 21.08 -7.40 14.28
N LYS A 65 21.13 -6.25 13.61
CA LYS A 65 21.06 -4.94 14.26
C LYS A 65 19.64 -4.60 14.72
N ASP A 66 18.65 -4.98 13.93
CA ASP A 66 17.23 -4.76 14.21
C ASP A 66 16.40 -6.01 13.87
N PRO A 67 16.10 -6.84 14.89
CA PRO A 67 15.28 -8.04 14.73
C PRO A 67 13.82 -7.78 14.37
N THR A 68 13.35 -6.51 14.46
CA THR A 68 11.96 -6.16 14.10
C THR A 68 11.76 -6.01 12.59
N LEU A 69 12.87 -5.89 11.82
CA LEU A 69 12.82 -5.82 10.36
C LEU A 69 12.15 -7.06 9.77
N THR A 70 11.25 -6.85 8.81
CA THR A 70 10.58 -7.95 8.10
C THR A 70 11.32 -8.31 6.82
N TRP A 71 10.75 -7.99 5.67
CA TRP A 71 11.32 -8.29 4.37
C TRP A 71 12.29 -7.20 3.95
N GLN A 72 13.46 -7.62 3.47
CA GLN A 72 14.42 -6.76 2.79
C GLN A 72 14.60 -7.28 1.38
N TYR A 73 14.59 -6.40 0.37
CA TYR A 73 14.65 -6.86 -1.01
C TYR A 73 15.30 -5.86 -1.97
N PHE A 74 15.76 -6.42 -3.08
CA PHE A 74 16.27 -5.69 -4.23
C PHE A 74 15.58 -6.17 -5.51
N GLY A 75 14.85 -5.28 -6.17
CA GLY A 75 14.32 -5.51 -7.52
C GLY A 75 15.28 -4.96 -8.55
N SER A 76 15.74 -5.79 -9.47
CA SER A 76 16.65 -5.38 -10.54
C SER A 76 15.89 -4.77 -11.73
N SER A 77 16.50 -3.81 -12.43
CA SER A 77 16.00 -3.36 -13.74
C SER A 77 15.99 -4.47 -14.79
N ALA A 78 16.83 -5.49 -14.64
CA ALA A 78 16.83 -6.68 -15.49
C ALA A 78 15.71 -7.68 -15.17
N GLY A 79 14.86 -7.41 -14.17
CA GLY A 79 13.65 -8.19 -13.86
C GLY A 79 13.78 -9.23 -12.76
N PHE A 80 15.00 -9.63 -12.35
CA PHE A 80 15.16 -10.52 -11.20
C PHE A 80 14.93 -9.80 -9.87
N PHE A 81 14.46 -10.54 -8.86
CA PHE A 81 14.13 -10.06 -7.54
C PHE A 81 14.90 -10.86 -6.48
N ARG A 82 15.65 -10.18 -5.61
CA ARG A 82 16.37 -10.78 -4.48
C ARG A 82 15.64 -10.46 -3.18
N LEU A 83 15.31 -11.48 -2.38
CA LEU A 83 14.56 -11.31 -1.13
C LEU A 83 15.29 -11.95 0.05
N TYR A 84 15.31 -11.24 1.17
CA TYR A 84 15.83 -11.71 2.45
C TYR A 84 14.78 -11.54 3.56
N PRO A 85 14.64 -12.53 4.47
CA PRO A 85 15.24 -13.86 4.41
C PRO A 85 14.73 -14.66 3.20
N GLY A 86 15.51 -15.62 2.72
CA GLY A 86 15.16 -16.36 1.52
C GLY A 86 13.97 -17.31 1.75
N ILE A 87 13.11 -17.48 0.76
CA ILE A 87 11.92 -18.33 0.84
C ILE A 87 11.88 -19.34 -0.30
N LYS A 88 11.00 -20.34 -0.18
CA LYS A 88 10.64 -21.19 -1.31
C LYS A 88 9.46 -20.58 -2.06
N TRP A 89 9.72 -20.08 -3.25
CA TRP A 89 8.67 -19.61 -4.14
C TRP A 89 7.79 -20.77 -4.61
N THR A 90 6.48 -20.66 -4.37
CA THR A 90 5.52 -21.65 -4.85
C THR A 90 4.91 -21.18 -6.16
N PRO A 91 5.08 -21.92 -7.27
CA PRO A 91 4.39 -21.59 -8.51
C PRO A 91 2.87 -21.82 -8.36
N ASP A 92 2.12 -21.24 -9.30
CA ASP A 92 0.69 -21.49 -9.41
C ASP A 92 0.38 -22.94 -9.86
N SER A 93 -0.91 -23.26 -10.04
CA SER A 93 -1.33 -24.60 -10.50
C SER A 93 -0.76 -24.99 -11.86
N ASN A 94 -0.31 -24.01 -12.65
CA ASN A 94 0.25 -24.18 -13.98
C ASN A 94 1.79 -24.14 -13.97
N GLY A 95 2.42 -24.09 -12.79
CA GLY A 95 3.88 -24.01 -12.68
C GLY A 95 4.46 -22.60 -12.90
N VAL A 96 3.62 -21.57 -12.99
CA VAL A 96 4.04 -20.20 -13.31
C VAL A 96 4.22 -19.37 -12.03
N VAL A 97 5.33 -18.64 -11.96
CA VAL A 97 5.57 -17.62 -10.94
C VAL A 97 5.33 -16.26 -11.59
N SER A 98 4.12 -15.73 -11.43
CA SER A 98 3.67 -14.48 -12.07
C SER A 98 4.21 -13.21 -11.42
N PHE A 99 5.06 -13.32 -10.40
CA PHE A 99 5.62 -12.15 -9.73
C PHE A 99 6.70 -11.50 -10.59
N ASP A 100 6.47 -10.25 -10.99
CA ASP A 100 7.48 -9.34 -11.53
C ASP A 100 7.63 -8.17 -10.55
N CYS A 101 8.87 -7.83 -10.19
CA CYS A 101 9.15 -6.72 -9.28
C CYS A 101 8.96 -5.36 -9.95
N ARG A 102 9.16 -5.26 -11.27
CA ARG A 102 9.10 -4.00 -12.03
C ARG A 102 7.68 -3.45 -12.14
N ASN A 103 6.69 -4.32 -12.05
CA ASN A 103 5.26 -3.97 -12.11
C ASN A 103 4.69 -3.56 -10.75
N ARG A 104 5.52 -3.51 -9.70
CA ARG A 104 5.04 -3.22 -8.34
C ARG A 104 5.07 -1.73 -8.06
N ASN A 105 4.06 -1.24 -7.36
CA ASN A 105 3.94 0.18 -7.00
C ASN A 105 5.20 0.71 -6.30
N TRP A 106 5.78 -0.04 -5.34
CA TRP A 106 7.02 0.34 -4.66
C TRP A 106 8.20 0.50 -5.62
N TYR A 107 8.27 -0.31 -6.67
CA TYR A 107 9.32 -0.20 -7.67
C TYR A 107 9.10 1.01 -8.55
N ILE A 108 7.88 1.18 -9.09
CA ILE A 108 7.55 2.24 -10.03
C ILE A 108 7.65 3.63 -9.38
N GLN A 109 7.10 3.78 -8.17
CA GLN A 109 7.10 5.06 -7.44
C GLN A 109 8.51 5.47 -7.00
N ALA A 110 9.39 4.50 -6.67
CA ALA A 110 10.79 4.80 -6.35
C ALA A 110 11.65 5.03 -7.61
N ALA A 111 11.36 4.32 -8.71
CA ALA A 111 12.14 4.42 -9.94
C ALA A 111 11.81 5.67 -10.77
N THR A 112 10.60 6.24 -10.64
CA THR A 112 10.13 7.34 -11.46
C THR A 112 9.40 8.40 -10.64
N SER A 113 9.51 9.66 -11.04
CA SER A 113 8.72 10.74 -10.44
C SER A 113 7.30 10.80 -11.02
N PRO A 114 6.34 11.38 -10.28
CA PRO A 114 4.94 11.54 -10.72
C PRO A 114 4.82 12.11 -12.13
N LYS A 115 3.81 11.64 -12.87
CA LYS A 115 3.69 11.92 -14.31
C LYS A 115 2.25 12.20 -14.76
N ASP A 116 2.14 13.16 -15.67
CA ASP A 116 0.94 13.49 -16.44
C ASP A 116 1.04 12.82 -17.81
N ILE A 117 0.17 11.85 -18.09
CA ILE A 117 0.19 11.06 -19.32
C ILE A 117 -1.09 11.26 -20.12
N VAL A 118 -0.94 11.59 -21.40
CA VAL A 118 -2.03 11.49 -22.37
C VAL A 118 -1.76 10.30 -23.30
N ILE A 119 -2.64 9.30 -23.24
CA ILE A 119 -2.57 8.11 -24.10
C ILE A 119 -3.38 8.40 -25.36
N LEU A 120 -2.71 8.41 -26.52
CA LEU A 120 -3.32 8.55 -27.83
C LEU A 120 -3.41 7.20 -28.52
N VAL A 121 -4.62 6.73 -28.78
CA VAL A 121 -4.86 5.46 -29.49
C VAL A 121 -5.46 5.70 -30.87
N ASP A 122 -4.80 5.12 -31.87
CA ASP A 122 -5.32 5.02 -33.24
C ASP A 122 -6.48 4.03 -33.27
N VAL A 123 -7.67 4.49 -33.67
CA VAL A 123 -8.84 3.62 -33.89
C VAL A 123 -9.28 3.63 -35.35
N SER A 124 -8.38 3.95 -36.28
CA SER A 124 -8.66 3.88 -37.71
C SER A 124 -8.88 2.44 -38.20
N GLY A 125 -9.38 2.30 -39.43
CA GLY A 125 -9.65 1.00 -40.04
C GLY A 125 -8.44 0.08 -40.16
N SER A 126 -7.20 0.61 -40.22
CA SER A 126 -5.96 -0.18 -40.32
C SER A 126 -5.69 -1.00 -39.05
N MET A 127 -6.19 -0.54 -37.91
CA MET A 127 -6.05 -1.18 -36.60
C MET A 127 -6.98 -2.40 -36.42
N LYS A 128 -7.79 -2.77 -37.41
CA LYS A 128 -8.78 -3.85 -37.28
C LYS A 128 -8.12 -5.21 -36.96
N GLY A 129 -8.78 -5.99 -36.10
CA GLY A 129 -8.36 -7.35 -35.76
C GLY A 129 -7.28 -7.37 -34.67
N LEU A 130 -6.22 -8.14 -34.90
CA LEU A 130 -5.16 -8.37 -33.89
C LEU A 130 -4.47 -7.08 -33.43
N LYS A 131 -4.30 -6.09 -34.32
CA LYS A 131 -3.69 -4.80 -33.98
C LYS A 131 -4.46 -4.07 -32.87
N MET A 132 -5.79 -3.98 -32.97
CA MET A 132 -6.63 -3.38 -31.93
C MET A 132 -6.54 -4.16 -30.62
N THR A 133 -6.52 -5.51 -30.66
CA THR A 133 -6.36 -6.33 -29.44
C THR A 133 -5.02 -6.05 -28.75
N ILE A 134 -3.92 -5.95 -29.52
CA ILE A 134 -2.60 -5.60 -28.96
C ILE A 134 -2.62 -4.18 -28.41
N ALA A 135 -3.24 -3.22 -29.11
CA ALA A 135 -3.36 -1.83 -28.66
C ALA A 135 -4.13 -1.72 -27.33
N LYS A 136 -5.29 -2.38 -27.21
CA LYS A 136 -6.06 -2.45 -25.96
C LYS A 136 -5.24 -3.04 -24.82
N HIS A 137 -4.55 -4.15 -25.06
CA HIS A 137 -3.68 -4.75 -24.05
C HIS A 137 -2.53 -3.82 -23.66
N THR A 138 -1.92 -3.12 -24.61
CA THR A 138 -0.86 -2.13 -24.37
C THR A 138 -1.36 -0.99 -23.48
N ILE A 139 -2.57 -0.47 -23.73
CA ILE A 139 -3.19 0.57 -22.89
C ILE A 139 -3.43 0.04 -21.48
N ASN A 140 -3.98 -1.16 -21.33
CA ASN A 140 -4.21 -1.77 -20.02
C ASN A 140 -2.90 -1.94 -19.25
N THR A 141 -1.83 -2.41 -19.91
CA THR A 141 -0.49 -2.53 -19.30
C THR A 141 0.08 -1.17 -18.92
N ILE A 142 -0.09 -0.13 -19.74
CA ILE A 142 0.33 1.24 -19.39
C ILE A 142 -0.45 1.72 -18.15
N LEU A 143 -1.78 1.57 -18.14
CA LEU A 143 -2.61 1.94 -16.99
C LEU A 143 -2.21 1.18 -15.72
N ASP A 144 -1.73 -0.05 -15.84
CA ASP A 144 -1.21 -0.85 -14.72
C ASP A 144 0.09 -0.31 -14.12
N THR A 145 0.85 0.48 -14.89
CA THR A 145 2.08 1.13 -14.41
C THR A 145 1.86 2.50 -13.76
N LEU A 146 0.63 2.98 -13.68
CA LEU A 146 0.32 4.27 -13.07
C LEU A 146 0.00 4.10 -11.59
N GLY A 147 0.58 4.97 -10.75
CA GLY A 147 0.30 5.06 -9.32
C GLY A 147 -0.71 6.16 -8.99
N GLU A 148 -1.10 6.25 -7.71
CA GLU A 148 -2.08 7.25 -7.25
C GLU A 148 -1.60 8.70 -7.44
N ASN A 149 -0.29 8.95 -7.49
CA ASN A 149 0.27 10.30 -7.72
C ASN A 149 0.31 10.70 -9.21
N ASP A 150 -0.07 9.81 -10.12
CA ASP A 150 -0.04 10.06 -11.56
C ASP A 150 -1.39 10.55 -12.07
N PHE A 151 -1.36 11.27 -13.18
CA PHE A 151 -2.55 11.79 -13.85
C PHE A 151 -2.61 11.27 -15.28
N VAL A 152 -3.79 10.85 -15.72
CA VAL A 152 -3.98 10.22 -17.03
C VAL A 152 -5.24 10.71 -17.74
N ASN A 153 -5.20 10.73 -19.06
CA ASN A 153 -6.39 10.73 -19.90
C ASN A 153 -6.14 9.89 -21.16
N VAL A 154 -7.19 9.24 -21.67
CA VAL A 154 -7.12 8.37 -22.86
C VAL A 154 -7.97 8.97 -23.96
N ILE A 155 -7.34 9.19 -25.12
CA ILE A 155 -7.95 9.81 -26.28
C ILE A 155 -7.82 8.86 -27.47
N ALA A 156 -8.96 8.48 -28.03
CA ALA A 156 -9.04 7.76 -29.29
C ALA A 156 -9.14 8.75 -30.46
N TYR A 157 -8.38 8.52 -31.53
CA TYR A 157 -8.41 9.40 -32.68
C TYR A 157 -8.65 8.67 -34.00
N THR A 158 -9.39 9.36 -34.87
CA THR A 158 -9.67 9.01 -36.27
C THR A 158 -9.49 10.29 -37.09
N ASP A 159 -10.48 10.65 -37.91
CA ASP A 159 -10.67 11.96 -38.54
C ASP A 159 -11.10 13.06 -37.54
N TYR A 160 -11.54 12.65 -36.35
CA TYR A 160 -11.84 13.49 -35.19
C TYR A 160 -11.21 12.93 -33.91
N VAL A 161 -11.20 13.76 -32.86
CA VAL A 161 -10.68 13.40 -31.53
C VAL A 161 -11.85 12.99 -30.64
N ARG A 162 -11.76 11.83 -30.00
CA ARG A 162 -12.77 11.31 -29.08
C ARG A 162 -12.11 10.94 -27.75
N TYR A 163 -12.57 11.57 -26.68
CA TYR A 163 -12.22 11.18 -25.32
C TYR A 163 -12.86 9.81 -25.04
N VAL A 164 -12.09 8.88 -24.48
CA VAL A 164 -12.60 7.56 -24.12
C VAL A 164 -13.67 7.68 -23.04
N GLU A 165 -13.43 8.54 -22.04
CA GLU A 165 -14.42 8.96 -21.05
C GLU A 165 -14.85 10.42 -21.33
N PRO A 166 -16.10 10.65 -21.79
CA PRO A 166 -16.60 11.99 -22.08
C PRO A 166 -16.61 12.96 -20.88
N CYS A 167 -16.71 12.46 -19.65
CA CYS A 167 -16.72 13.29 -18.44
C CYS A 167 -15.37 14.00 -18.21
N PHE A 168 -14.27 13.40 -18.66
CA PHE A 168 -12.91 13.94 -18.52
C PHE A 168 -12.45 14.72 -19.76
N LYS A 169 -13.39 15.36 -20.45
CA LYS A 169 -13.08 16.14 -21.65
C LYS A 169 -12.25 17.37 -21.29
N GLY A 170 -11.03 17.42 -21.82
CA GLY A 170 -10.12 18.57 -21.67
C GLY A 170 -9.36 18.61 -20.34
N THR A 171 -9.52 17.60 -19.48
CA THR A 171 -8.87 17.53 -18.17
C THR A 171 -8.07 16.24 -18.02
N LEU A 172 -7.11 16.22 -17.10
CA LEU A 172 -6.50 14.97 -16.64
C LEU A 172 -7.23 14.50 -15.37
N VAL A 173 -7.25 13.19 -15.14
CA VAL A 173 -7.79 12.61 -13.91
C VAL A 173 -6.71 11.82 -13.19
N GLN A 174 -6.78 11.78 -11.87
CA GLN A 174 -5.86 11.00 -11.04
C GLN A 174 -6.01 9.52 -11.38
N ALA A 175 -4.88 8.82 -11.52
CA ALA A 175 -4.81 7.40 -11.84
C ALA A 175 -5.01 6.52 -10.58
N ASP A 176 -6.08 6.80 -9.83
CA ASP A 176 -6.54 5.92 -8.76
C ASP A 176 -7.02 4.57 -9.32
N LEU A 177 -7.23 3.58 -8.44
CA LEU A 177 -7.64 2.25 -8.88
C LEU A 177 -8.99 2.26 -9.60
N ASP A 178 -9.95 3.05 -9.12
CA ASP A 178 -11.30 3.08 -9.67
C ASP A 178 -11.33 3.68 -11.09
N ASN A 179 -10.65 4.81 -11.31
CA ASN A 179 -10.51 5.44 -12.62
C ASN A 179 -9.72 4.55 -13.57
N ARG A 180 -8.65 3.88 -13.10
CA ARG A 180 -7.88 2.93 -13.91
C ARG A 180 -8.74 1.75 -14.38
N GLU A 181 -9.48 1.11 -13.48
CA GLU A 181 -10.39 0.01 -13.83
C GLU A 181 -11.54 0.49 -14.73
N HIS A 182 -12.07 1.68 -14.48
CA HIS A 182 -13.08 2.29 -15.35
C HIS A 182 -12.55 2.53 -16.77
N PHE A 183 -11.34 3.09 -16.92
CA PHE A 183 -10.70 3.24 -18.22
C PHE A 183 -10.49 1.91 -18.93
N LYS A 184 -10.08 0.84 -18.21
CA LYS A 184 -9.92 -0.49 -18.81
C LYS A 184 -11.22 -1.01 -19.41
N LEU A 185 -12.35 -0.83 -18.72
CA LEU A 185 -13.67 -1.20 -19.24
C LEU A 185 -14.00 -0.45 -20.54
N LEU A 186 -13.78 0.87 -20.55
CA LEU A 186 -14.05 1.70 -21.74
C LEU A 186 -13.09 1.42 -22.92
N VAL A 187 -11.84 1.04 -22.61
CA VAL A 187 -10.85 0.62 -23.61
C VAL A 187 -11.28 -0.67 -24.30
N GLU A 188 -11.89 -1.61 -23.57
CA GLU A 188 -12.45 -2.83 -24.17
C GLU A 188 -13.61 -2.53 -25.14
N GLU A 189 -14.35 -1.44 -24.94
CA GLU A 189 -15.41 -0.99 -25.84
C GLU A 189 -14.91 -0.21 -27.07
N LEU A 190 -13.59 -0.06 -27.27
CA LEU A 190 -13.07 0.62 -28.45
C LEU A 190 -13.31 -0.19 -29.73
N HIS A 191 -13.88 0.49 -30.72
CA HIS A 191 -14.16 -0.04 -32.06
C HIS A 191 -13.46 0.79 -33.13
N VAL A 192 -13.01 0.12 -34.19
CA VAL A 192 -12.34 0.77 -35.31
C VAL A 192 -13.33 1.54 -36.20
N LYS A 193 -12.97 2.75 -36.62
CA LYS A 193 -13.76 3.59 -37.52
C LYS A 193 -12.88 4.61 -38.25
N GLY A 194 -13.19 4.88 -39.52
CA GLY A 194 -12.61 6.01 -40.25
C GLY A 194 -11.12 5.86 -40.56
N GLU A 195 -10.49 7.02 -40.81
CA GLU A 195 -9.09 7.18 -41.22
C GLU A 195 -8.29 7.92 -40.14
N ALA A 196 -7.00 7.62 -39.98
CA ALA A 196 -6.16 8.21 -38.94
C ALA A 196 -5.72 9.64 -39.27
N LYS A 197 -6.06 10.62 -38.41
CA LYS A 197 -5.55 12.02 -38.50
C LYS A 197 -4.95 12.49 -37.18
N VAL A 198 -3.70 12.08 -36.95
CA VAL A 198 -2.96 12.34 -35.70
C VAL A 198 -2.79 13.82 -35.35
N LYS A 199 -2.72 14.71 -36.35
CA LYS A 199 -2.46 16.15 -36.16
C LYS A 199 -3.43 16.81 -35.17
N LYS A 200 -4.72 16.49 -35.25
CA LYS A 200 -5.74 17.05 -34.35
C LYS A 200 -5.60 16.50 -32.94
N ALA A 201 -5.35 15.20 -32.82
CA ALA A 201 -5.18 14.53 -31.53
C ALA A 201 -3.96 15.07 -30.78
N MET A 202 -2.82 15.22 -31.46
CA MET A 202 -1.60 15.77 -30.86
C MET A 202 -1.80 17.21 -30.36
N LYS A 203 -2.46 18.07 -31.15
CA LYS A 203 -2.78 19.44 -30.72
C LYS A 203 -3.63 19.46 -29.46
N GLU A 204 -4.62 18.56 -29.37
CA GLU A 204 -5.45 18.44 -28.18
C GLU A 204 -4.65 17.96 -26.97
N SER A 205 -3.79 16.94 -27.12
CA SER A 205 -2.94 16.44 -26.04
C SER A 205 -2.01 17.53 -25.48
N PHE A 206 -1.38 18.33 -26.34
CA PHE A 206 -0.53 19.43 -25.89
C PHE A 206 -1.32 20.51 -25.13
N ARG A 207 -2.56 20.78 -25.53
CA ARG A 207 -3.44 21.73 -24.81
C ARG A 207 -3.78 21.22 -23.42
N ILE A 208 -4.24 19.97 -23.29
CA ILE A 208 -4.57 19.37 -22.00
C ILE A 208 -3.37 19.42 -21.05
N LEU A 209 -2.17 19.03 -21.53
CA LEU A 209 -0.95 19.05 -20.72
C LEU A 209 -0.53 20.48 -20.33
N ALA A 210 -0.70 21.45 -21.23
CA ALA A 210 -0.41 22.86 -20.94
C ALA A 210 -1.39 23.44 -19.90
N ASP A 211 -2.67 23.14 -20.04
CA ASP A 211 -3.73 23.61 -19.13
C ASP A 211 -3.56 22.98 -17.73
N ALA A 212 -3.26 21.68 -17.66
CA ALA A 212 -2.97 21.00 -16.40
C ALA A 212 -1.77 21.63 -15.67
N ARG A 213 -0.71 22.00 -16.41
CA ARG A 213 0.45 22.69 -15.86
C ARG A 213 0.12 24.10 -15.38
N ALA A 214 -0.69 24.84 -16.13
CA ALA A 214 -1.03 26.23 -15.81
C ALA A 214 -1.95 26.34 -14.59
N ASN A 215 -2.90 25.40 -14.45
CA ASN A 215 -3.90 25.42 -13.38
C ASN A 215 -3.49 24.61 -12.13
N GLY A 216 -2.34 23.92 -12.16
CA GLY A 216 -1.93 23.02 -11.08
C GLY A 216 -2.85 21.80 -10.92
N GLN A 217 -3.52 21.38 -12.00
CA GLN A 217 -4.45 20.26 -12.03
C GLN A 217 -3.79 18.93 -12.43
N GLY A 218 -2.46 18.84 -12.30
CA GLY A 218 -1.68 17.64 -12.58
C GLY A 218 -0.54 17.50 -11.56
N SER A 219 0.38 16.58 -11.83
CA SER A 219 1.52 16.26 -10.96
C SER A 219 2.60 17.36 -10.91
N LEU A 220 2.58 18.33 -11.83
CA LEU A 220 3.59 19.40 -12.00
C LEU A 220 5.04 18.89 -12.25
N CYS A 221 5.21 17.59 -12.48
CA CYS A 221 6.49 16.92 -12.68
C CYS A 221 6.70 16.58 -14.17
N ASN A 222 6.61 15.29 -14.52
CA ASN A 222 6.83 14.83 -15.89
C ASN A 222 5.56 14.93 -16.71
N GLN A 223 5.66 15.38 -17.96
CA GLN A 223 4.55 15.33 -18.91
C GLN A 223 4.92 14.50 -20.12
N ALA A 224 4.07 13.55 -20.48
CA ALA A 224 4.31 12.62 -21.56
C ALA A 224 3.06 12.36 -22.42
N ILE A 225 3.28 12.13 -23.71
CA ILE A 225 2.28 11.65 -24.65
C ILE A 225 2.70 10.25 -25.08
N MET A 226 1.79 9.29 -24.95
CA MET A 226 2.00 7.90 -25.40
C MET A 226 1.16 7.65 -26.64
N LEU A 227 1.80 7.56 -27.79
CA LEU A 227 1.14 7.37 -29.09
C LEU A 227 1.16 5.89 -29.49
N ILE A 228 -0.01 5.30 -29.69
CA ILE A 228 -0.21 3.90 -30.09
C ILE A 228 -0.86 3.87 -31.49
N THR A 229 -0.13 3.39 -32.50
CA THR A 229 -0.56 3.40 -33.92
C THR A 229 0.14 2.30 -34.72
N ASP A 230 -0.34 2.00 -35.93
CA ASP A 230 0.27 1.00 -36.83
C ASP A 230 1.06 1.58 -38.02
N GLY A 231 1.19 2.91 -38.15
CA GLY A 231 2.17 3.49 -39.07
C GLY A 231 1.75 4.68 -39.94
N ALA A 232 0.48 4.84 -40.26
CA ALA A 232 0.07 5.77 -41.32
C ALA A 232 -0.10 7.22 -40.80
N MET A 233 1.00 7.97 -40.70
CA MET A 233 1.00 9.35 -40.20
C MET A 233 1.52 10.36 -41.25
N GLU A 234 0.72 11.39 -41.52
CA GLU A 234 1.09 12.55 -42.36
C GLU A 234 1.04 13.85 -41.55
N ASP A 235 1.79 14.86 -41.98
CA ASP A 235 1.73 16.26 -41.49
C ASP A 235 1.90 16.49 -39.97
N PHE A 236 2.62 15.62 -39.27
CA PHE A 236 2.82 15.71 -37.81
C PHE A 236 3.93 16.69 -37.39
N GLN A 237 4.92 16.96 -38.24
CA GLN A 237 6.10 17.77 -37.88
C GLN A 237 5.73 19.19 -37.42
N SER A 238 4.82 19.84 -38.16
CA SER A 238 4.31 21.19 -37.84
C SER A 238 3.74 21.33 -36.42
N VAL A 239 3.20 20.25 -35.84
CA VAL A 239 2.63 20.28 -34.49
C VAL A 239 3.72 20.38 -33.43
N PHE A 240 4.82 19.66 -33.60
CA PHE A 240 5.91 19.67 -32.61
C PHE A 240 6.68 20.99 -32.64
N GLU A 241 6.85 21.58 -33.83
CA GLU A 241 7.43 22.92 -34.00
C GLU A 241 6.60 24.00 -33.29
N GLU A 242 5.27 23.90 -33.36
CA GLU A 242 4.34 24.87 -32.75
C GLU A 242 4.21 24.70 -31.22
N PHE A 243 4.12 23.45 -30.73
CA PHE A 243 3.71 23.19 -29.34
C PHE A 243 4.82 22.69 -28.40
N ASN A 244 5.90 22.09 -28.90
CA ASN A 244 6.91 21.45 -28.03
C ASN A 244 8.33 21.98 -28.23
N TRP A 245 8.66 22.56 -29.39
CA TRP A 245 10.01 23.04 -29.68
C TRP A 245 10.17 24.54 -29.37
N PRO A 246 11.37 24.99 -28.96
CA PRO A 246 12.64 24.25 -28.88
C PRO A 246 12.86 23.49 -27.55
N ASP A 247 12.12 23.81 -26.49
CA ASP A 247 12.40 23.35 -25.12
C ASP A 247 12.22 21.83 -24.93
N LYS A 248 11.31 21.22 -25.70
CA LYS A 248 10.94 19.79 -25.63
C LYS A 248 10.59 19.40 -24.20
N LYS A 249 9.60 20.11 -23.63
CA LYS A 249 9.13 19.92 -22.25
C LYS A 249 8.31 18.63 -22.11
N VAL A 250 7.52 18.30 -23.13
CA VAL A 250 6.71 17.09 -23.17
C VAL A 250 7.47 15.98 -23.87
N ARG A 251 7.56 14.81 -23.24
CA ARG A 251 8.18 13.61 -23.82
C ARG A 251 7.17 12.85 -24.66
N VAL A 252 7.60 12.28 -25.78
CA VAL A 252 6.68 11.53 -26.67
C VAL A 252 7.17 10.11 -26.84
N PHE A 253 6.41 9.17 -26.31
CA PHE A 253 6.65 7.73 -26.47
C PHE A 253 5.76 7.21 -27.58
N THR A 254 6.32 6.33 -28.40
CA THR A 254 5.61 5.82 -29.56
C THR A 254 5.66 4.30 -29.62
N TYR A 255 4.48 3.69 -29.72
CA TYR A 255 4.28 2.25 -29.81
C TYR A 255 3.75 1.92 -31.21
N LEU A 256 4.61 1.32 -32.03
CA LEU A 256 4.22 0.79 -33.33
C LEU A 256 3.60 -0.59 -33.13
N ILE A 257 2.33 -0.75 -33.51
CA ILE A 257 1.57 -1.99 -33.35
C ILE A 257 1.49 -2.75 -34.67
N GLY A 258 1.80 -4.05 -34.62
CA GLY A 258 1.64 -4.98 -35.73
C GLY A 258 2.97 -5.41 -36.36
N ARG A 259 2.88 -6.29 -37.36
CA ARG A 259 4.07 -6.87 -38.01
C ARG A 259 4.63 -5.99 -39.12
N ASP A 260 3.79 -5.09 -39.65
CA ASP A 260 4.18 -4.18 -40.72
C ASP A 260 5.04 -3.06 -40.16
N MET A 261 6.26 -2.91 -40.69
CA MET A 261 7.22 -1.88 -40.26
C MET A 261 7.38 -0.76 -41.28
N THR A 262 6.50 -0.70 -42.28
CA THR A 262 6.61 0.19 -43.46
C THR A 262 6.73 1.67 -43.09
N PHE A 263 6.19 2.08 -41.95
CA PHE A 263 6.22 3.48 -41.49
C PHE A 263 6.97 3.66 -40.16
N SER A 264 7.80 2.70 -39.79
CA SER A 264 8.58 2.74 -38.54
C SER A 264 9.49 3.96 -38.43
N GLU A 265 10.02 4.47 -39.55
CA GLU A 265 10.90 5.64 -39.57
C GLU A 265 10.21 6.92 -39.06
N ASN A 266 8.97 7.18 -39.50
CA ASN A 266 8.22 8.37 -39.09
C ASN A 266 7.91 8.35 -37.59
N ILE A 267 7.47 7.19 -37.09
CA ILE A 267 7.13 7.03 -35.68
C ILE A 267 8.38 7.11 -34.80
N LYS A 268 9.48 6.45 -35.23
CA LYS A 268 10.77 6.54 -34.55
C LYS A 268 11.29 7.98 -34.52
N TRP A 269 11.12 8.73 -35.62
CA TRP A 269 11.51 10.13 -35.68
C TRP A 269 10.78 10.98 -34.63
N ILE A 270 9.48 10.72 -34.40
CA ILE A 270 8.68 11.43 -33.40
C ILE A 270 9.27 11.22 -31.99
N ALA A 271 9.54 9.96 -31.61
CA ALA A 271 10.11 9.67 -30.30
C ALA A 271 11.51 10.26 -30.11
N CYS A 272 12.40 10.07 -31.09
CA CYS A 272 13.78 10.56 -31.01
C CYS A 272 13.87 12.08 -30.89
N ASN A 273 13.02 12.82 -31.62
CA ASN A 273 13.07 14.29 -31.59
C ASN A 273 12.41 14.92 -30.37
N ASN A 274 11.65 14.16 -29.59
CA ASN A 274 10.91 14.64 -28.42
C ASN A 274 11.34 13.94 -27.11
N LYS A 275 12.61 13.54 -26.99
CA LYS A 275 13.21 12.96 -25.76
C LYS A 275 12.44 11.75 -25.19
N GLY A 276 11.75 10.99 -26.04
CA GLY A 276 11.01 9.79 -25.65
C GLY A 276 11.70 8.51 -26.11
N TYR A 277 10.89 7.45 -26.32
CA TYR A 277 11.36 6.14 -26.74
C TYR A 277 10.44 5.52 -27.78
N TYR A 278 11.04 4.79 -28.72
CA TYR A 278 10.34 4.07 -29.78
C TYR A 278 10.32 2.59 -29.45
N THR A 279 9.13 2.01 -29.53
CA THR A 279 8.90 0.60 -29.21
C THR A 279 8.06 -0.05 -30.30
N HIS A 280 8.44 -1.25 -30.70
CA HIS A 280 7.71 -2.04 -31.70
C HIS A 280 7.10 -3.26 -31.02
N ILE A 281 5.77 -3.40 -31.12
CA ILE A 281 5.00 -4.47 -30.49
C ILE A 281 4.34 -5.30 -31.58
N SER A 282 4.85 -6.50 -31.79
CA SER A 282 4.40 -7.40 -32.84
C SER A 282 3.41 -8.46 -32.33
N THR A 283 3.54 -8.85 -31.06
CA THR A 283 2.70 -9.86 -30.42
C THR A 283 2.20 -9.40 -29.05
N LEU A 284 1.21 -10.11 -28.51
CA LEU A 284 0.67 -9.84 -27.17
C LEU A 284 1.70 -10.11 -26.06
N ALA A 285 2.56 -11.11 -26.24
CA ALA A 285 3.58 -11.48 -25.26
C ALA A 285 4.67 -10.40 -25.12
N ASP A 286 4.94 -9.66 -26.20
CA ASP A 286 5.97 -8.62 -26.20
C ASP A 286 5.54 -7.36 -25.43
N VAL A 287 4.24 -7.17 -25.15
CA VAL A 287 3.69 -5.91 -24.61
C VAL A 287 4.32 -5.55 -23.27
N GLN A 288 4.42 -6.51 -22.35
CA GLN A 288 4.84 -6.24 -20.97
C GLN A 288 6.27 -5.69 -20.89
N GLU A 289 7.24 -6.36 -21.50
CA GLU A 289 8.65 -5.91 -21.51
C GLU A 289 8.80 -4.55 -22.20
N ASN A 290 8.12 -4.39 -23.33
CA ASN A 290 8.21 -3.20 -24.18
C ASN A 290 7.59 -1.94 -23.57
N VAL A 291 6.53 -2.09 -22.78
CA VAL A 291 5.93 -0.96 -22.07
C VAL A 291 6.87 -0.50 -20.95
N MET A 292 7.49 -1.42 -20.19
CA MET A 292 8.32 -1.06 -19.04
C MET A 292 9.54 -0.19 -19.38
N GLU A 293 10.03 -0.23 -20.63
CA GLU A 293 11.16 0.60 -21.10
C GLU A 293 10.96 2.11 -20.92
N TYR A 294 9.71 2.62 -20.95
CA TYR A 294 9.48 4.05 -20.77
C TYR A 294 9.88 4.52 -19.36
N LEU A 295 9.78 3.64 -18.34
CA LEU A 295 10.18 3.95 -16.96
C LEU A 295 11.68 4.24 -16.88
N HIS A 296 12.50 3.49 -17.61
CA HIS A 296 13.96 3.74 -17.69
C HIS A 296 14.30 5.09 -18.31
N VAL A 297 13.46 5.62 -19.20
CA VAL A 297 13.67 6.94 -19.82
C VAL A 297 13.23 8.07 -18.89
N LEU A 298 12.18 7.84 -18.10
CA LEU A 298 11.69 8.79 -17.11
C LEU A 298 12.56 8.86 -15.85
N SER A 299 13.29 7.79 -15.51
CA SER A 299 14.19 7.78 -14.34
C SER A 299 15.49 8.57 -14.54
N ARG A 300 15.95 8.76 -15.79
CA ARG A 300 17.25 9.40 -16.10
C ARG A 300 17.50 10.75 -15.41
N PRO A 301 16.54 11.71 -15.37
CA PRO A 301 16.76 12.99 -14.70
C PRO A 301 17.00 12.86 -13.20
N MET A 302 16.32 11.92 -12.53
CA MET A 302 16.51 11.66 -11.10
C MET A 302 17.94 11.21 -10.83
N VAL A 303 18.48 10.35 -11.71
CA VAL A 303 19.86 9.86 -11.59
C VAL A 303 20.87 11.00 -11.73
N ILE A 304 20.66 11.89 -12.70
CA ILE A 304 21.58 12.99 -13.00
C ILE A 304 21.57 14.01 -11.85
N ASN A 305 20.40 14.30 -11.28
CA ASN A 305 20.24 15.24 -10.18
C ASN A 305 20.70 14.69 -8.83
N HIS A 306 21.05 13.39 -8.75
CA HIS A 306 21.45 12.70 -7.52
C HIS A 306 20.40 12.84 -6.40
N ASP A 307 19.13 12.91 -6.78
CA ASP A 307 18.02 12.98 -5.83
C ASP A 307 17.70 11.55 -5.37
N HIS A 308 17.78 11.30 -4.07
CA HIS A 308 17.61 9.97 -3.48
C HIS A 308 16.49 9.99 -2.44
N ASP A 309 15.32 10.49 -2.84
CA ASP A 309 14.18 10.52 -1.95
C ASP A 309 13.74 9.11 -1.56
N ILE A 310 13.49 8.95 -0.27
CA ILE A 310 12.91 7.74 0.30
C ILE A 310 11.41 7.81 0.04
N ILE A 311 10.89 6.82 -0.70
CA ILE A 311 9.46 6.76 -1.04
C ILE A 311 8.77 5.77 -0.13
N TRP A 312 7.65 6.21 0.46
CA TRP A 312 6.72 5.37 1.20
C TRP A 312 5.53 5.04 0.31
N THR A 313 5.21 3.75 0.18
CA THR A 313 4.01 3.35 -0.57
C THR A 313 2.77 3.34 0.30
N GLU A 314 1.62 3.39 -0.36
CA GLU A 314 0.33 3.09 0.28
C GLU A 314 0.36 1.72 0.99
N ALA A 315 -0.49 1.62 2.01
CA ALA A 315 -0.64 0.39 2.79
C ALA A 315 -1.33 -0.68 1.94
N LEU A 316 -0.61 -1.73 1.58
CA LEU A 316 -1.09 -2.79 0.72
C LEU A 316 -1.23 -4.08 1.52
N PHE A 317 -2.33 -4.81 1.29
CA PHE A 317 -2.34 -6.21 1.71
C PHE A 317 -1.36 -6.97 0.85
N ARG A 318 -0.24 -7.36 1.46
CA ARG A 318 0.62 -8.34 0.83
C ARG A 318 -0.09 -9.67 0.96
N ARG A 319 -0.85 -10.03 -0.07
CA ARG A 319 -1.20 -11.42 -0.35
C ARG A 319 0.14 -12.08 -0.62
N THR A 320 0.75 -12.61 0.43
CA THR A 320 2.10 -13.16 0.41
C THR A 320 2.21 -14.15 -0.74
N PHE A 321 3.43 -14.36 -1.18
CA PHE A 321 3.91 -15.27 -2.23
C PHE A 321 3.46 -16.75 -2.10
N LEU A 322 2.53 -17.04 -1.20
CA LEU A 322 2.20 -18.33 -0.66
C LEU A 322 0.69 -18.38 -0.43
N LYS A 323 0.04 -19.37 -1.04
CA LYS A 323 -1.42 -19.61 -1.00
C LYS A 323 -2.00 -19.87 0.40
N TYR A 324 -1.21 -19.89 1.48
CA TYR A 324 -1.57 -20.63 2.70
C TYR A 324 -1.47 -19.90 4.05
N THR A 325 -1.08 -18.62 4.14
CA THR A 325 -1.16 -17.90 5.43
C THR A 325 -2.45 -17.08 5.51
N HIS A 326 -3.35 -17.50 6.40
CA HIS A 326 -4.63 -16.85 6.71
C HIS A 326 -4.51 -15.44 7.32
N SER A 327 -3.29 -14.96 7.61
CA SER A 327 -3.05 -13.60 8.10
C SER A 327 -2.72 -12.64 6.95
N LEU A 328 -3.76 -12.01 6.41
CA LEU A 328 -3.61 -10.82 5.58
C LEU A 328 -3.03 -9.69 6.45
N LEU A 329 -1.72 -9.43 6.32
CA LEU A 329 -1.07 -8.32 7.00
C LEU A 329 -1.02 -7.11 6.08
N LEU A 330 -1.52 -5.98 6.58
CA LEU A 330 -1.41 -4.69 5.94
C LEU A 330 0.00 -4.14 6.19
N MET A 331 0.74 -3.85 5.12
CA MET A 331 2.12 -3.41 5.18
C MET A 331 2.31 -2.17 4.31
N THR A 332 3.20 -1.27 4.71
CA THR A 332 3.74 -0.22 3.83
C THR A 332 5.17 -0.58 3.47
N SER A 333 5.61 -0.20 2.27
CA SER A 333 6.96 -0.45 1.79
C SER A 333 7.72 0.88 1.72
N VAL A 334 8.94 0.86 2.23
CA VAL A 334 9.92 1.94 2.06
C VAL A 334 10.83 1.54 0.92
N ALA A 335 10.94 2.37 -0.11
CA ALA A 335 11.70 2.08 -1.31
C ALA A 335 12.65 3.21 -1.68
N MET A 336 13.82 2.86 -2.20
CA MET A 336 14.83 3.79 -2.68
C MET A 336 15.44 3.29 -4.00
N PRO A 337 15.58 4.15 -5.02
CA PRO A 337 16.19 3.75 -6.27
C PRO A 337 17.72 3.57 -6.12
N VAL A 338 18.27 2.62 -6.87
CA VAL A 338 19.70 2.33 -6.93
C VAL A 338 20.22 2.63 -8.31
N PHE A 339 21.18 3.56 -8.38
CA PHE A 339 21.76 4.04 -9.63
C PHE A 339 23.21 3.61 -9.81
N SER A 340 23.63 3.52 -11.07
CA SER A 340 25.02 3.25 -11.43
C SER A 340 25.90 4.47 -11.15
N LYS A 341 26.87 4.33 -10.25
CA LYS A 341 27.85 5.38 -9.90
C LYS A 341 29.15 5.31 -10.73
N LYS A 342 29.21 4.50 -11.79
CA LYS A 342 30.41 4.37 -12.62
C LYS A 342 30.60 5.64 -13.45
N LYS A 343 31.81 6.22 -13.45
CA LYS A 343 32.10 7.49 -14.16
C LYS A 343 31.64 7.52 -15.62
N GLU A 344 31.71 6.38 -16.31
CA GLU A 344 31.32 6.22 -17.72
C GLU A 344 29.80 6.25 -17.95
N THR A 345 29.00 5.86 -16.95
CA THR A 345 27.54 5.69 -17.07
C THR A 345 26.74 6.76 -16.32
N ILE A 346 27.40 7.62 -15.54
CA ILE A 346 26.75 8.72 -14.79
C ILE A 346 25.91 9.61 -15.73
N SER A 347 26.45 10.00 -16.89
CA SER A 347 25.75 10.85 -17.86
C SER A 347 24.55 10.16 -18.53
N HIS A 348 24.52 8.83 -18.52
CA HIS A 348 23.45 8.03 -19.12
C HIS A 348 22.28 7.81 -18.15
N GLY A 349 22.50 8.02 -16.85
CA GLY A 349 21.46 7.90 -15.82
C GLY A 349 20.91 6.48 -15.67
N ILE A 350 21.78 5.48 -15.52
CA ILE A 350 21.37 4.07 -15.50
C ILE A 350 20.80 3.66 -14.13
N LEU A 351 19.54 3.23 -14.14
CA LEU A 351 18.87 2.57 -13.02
C LEU A 351 19.31 1.09 -12.94
N LEU A 352 19.92 0.70 -11.83
CA LEU A 352 20.27 -0.70 -11.55
C LEU A 352 19.08 -1.47 -10.97
N GLY A 353 18.22 -0.78 -10.23
CA GLY A 353 17.08 -1.38 -9.57
C GLY A 353 16.55 -0.51 -8.44
N VAL A 354 15.73 -1.09 -7.58
CA VAL A 354 15.14 -0.45 -6.41
C VAL A 354 15.34 -1.37 -5.21
N VAL A 355 15.83 -0.82 -4.11
CA VAL A 355 15.85 -1.53 -2.81
C VAL A 355 14.62 -1.14 -2.03
N GLY A 356 14.10 -2.07 -1.23
CA GLY A 356 13.01 -1.76 -0.34
C GLY A 356 12.94 -2.67 0.88
N THR A 357 12.20 -2.20 1.88
CA THR A 357 11.87 -2.96 3.08
C THR A 357 10.43 -2.71 3.48
N ASP A 358 9.79 -3.73 4.06
CA ASP A 358 8.40 -3.64 4.48
C ASP A 358 8.30 -3.33 5.97
N VAL A 359 7.36 -2.45 6.29
CA VAL A 359 6.96 -2.09 7.65
C VAL A 359 5.51 -2.55 7.86
N PRO A 360 5.27 -3.58 8.69
CA PRO A 360 3.91 -3.99 9.03
C PRO A 360 3.20 -2.88 9.79
N LEU A 361 1.95 -2.57 9.40
CA LEU A 361 1.18 -1.55 10.11
C LEU A 361 0.93 -1.94 11.57
N LEU A 362 0.91 -3.24 11.88
CA LEU A 362 0.81 -3.74 13.26
C LEU A 362 1.96 -3.26 14.15
N GLU A 363 3.18 -3.17 13.62
CA GLU A 363 4.34 -2.66 14.37
C GLU A 363 4.22 -1.16 14.62
N VAL A 364 3.72 -0.41 13.64
CA VAL A 364 3.40 1.03 13.82
C VAL A 364 2.31 1.19 14.88
N MET A 365 1.30 0.31 14.89
CA MET A 365 0.23 0.34 15.90
C MET A 365 0.71 -0.05 17.29
N LYS A 366 1.78 -0.85 17.45
CA LYS A 366 2.36 -1.17 18.77
C LYS A 366 3.01 0.05 19.43
N LEU A 367 3.46 1.04 18.66
CA LEU A 367 3.98 2.30 19.20
C LEU A 367 2.91 3.11 19.96
N ALA A 368 1.63 2.74 19.80
CA ALA A 368 0.55 3.36 20.53
C ALA A 368 -0.22 2.35 21.41
N PRO A 369 -0.63 2.71 22.64
CA PRO A 369 -1.18 1.75 23.59
C PRO A 369 -2.54 1.20 23.12
N ARG A 370 -2.63 -0.11 22.84
CA ARG A 370 -3.80 -0.77 22.24
C ARG A 370 -5.11 -0.56 23.03
N TYR A 371 -5.06 -0.57 24.37
CA TYR A 371 -6.24 -0.39 25.23
C TYR A 371 -6.77 1.05 25.28
N LYS A 372 -6.02 2.03 24.75
CA LYS A 372 -6.46 3.43 24.63
C LYS A 372 -7.20 3.70 23.30
N TYR A 373 -7.27 2.70 22.42
CA TYR A 373 -8.03 2.77 21.18
C TYR A 373 -9.43 2.17 21.36
N ILE A 374 -10.44 2.89 20.90
CA ILE A 374 -11.76 2.31 20.69
C ILE A 374 -11.68 1.51 19.39
N ASP A 375 -11.64 0.17 19.48
CA ASP A 375 -11.66 -0.80 18.35
C ASP A 375 -13.00 -0.78 17.55
N GLY A 376 -13.71 0.35 17.57
CA GLY A 376 -15.05 0.53 17.00
C GLY A 376 -15.07 0.86 15.52
N LYS A 377 -13.96 1.36 14.96
CA LYS A 377 -13.78 1.55 13.51
C LYS A 377 -12.61 0.71 13.03
N LYS A 378 -12.83 -0.61 12.94
CA LYS A 378 -11.99 -1.42 12.04
C LYS A 378 -12.08 -0.75 10.68
N LEU A 379 -10.98 -0.15 10.22
CA LEU A 379 -10.77 0.17 8.81
C LEU A 379 -11.03 -1.14 8.10
N LYS A 380 -12.24 -1.28 7.54
CA LYS A 380 -12.58 -2.36 6.63
C LYS A 380 -12.31 -1.78 5.26
N PRO A 381 -11.10 -1.98 4.72
CA PRO A 381 -10.84 -1.65 3.34
C PRO A 381 -11.94 -2.29 2.50
N LYS A 382 -12.57 -1.51 1.62
CA LYS A 382 -13.49 -2.08 0.62
C LYS A 382 -12.70 -3.14 -0.15
N PRO A 383 -13.31 -4.26 -0.58
CA PRO A 383 -12.61 -5.22 -1.41
C PRO A 383 -12.06 -4.50 -2.64
N ASN A 384 -10.72 -4.48 -2.77
CA ASN A 384 -9.88 -3.78 -3.77
C ASN A 384 -9.32 -2.42 -3.37
N TYR A 385 -9.71 -1.83 -2.24
CA TYR A 385 -9.28 -0.50 -1.81
C TYR A 385 -8.15 -0.62 -0.78
N ASN A 386 -6.97 -0.07 -1.08
CA ASN A 386 -5.79 -0.13 -0.21
C ASN A 386 -5.48 1.22 0.46
N SER A 387 -6.00 2.33 -0.09
CA SER A 387 -5.99 3.67 0.49
C SER A 387 -7.39 3.96 1.05
N VAL A 388 -7.53 4.52 2.25
CA VAL A 388 -8.83 4.98 2.79
C VAL A 388 -8.68 6.45 3.09
N ASP A 389 -9.53 7.28 2.48
CA ASP A 389 -9.54 8.70 2.79
C ASP A 389 -10.09 8.94 4.21
N LEU A 390 -9.50 9.89 4.92
CA LEU A 390 -10.00 10.37 6.21
C LEU A 390 -11.47 10.81 6.12
N SER A 391 -11.86 11.43 5.01
CA SER A 391 -13.27 11.84 4.73
C SER A 391 -14.23 10.65 4.61
N GLU A 392 -13.76 9.48 4.17
CA GLU A 392 -14.55 8.25 4.15
C GLU A 392 -14.63 7.59 5.54
N ALA A 393 -13.59 7.78 6.37
CA ALA A 393 -13.53 7.22 7.72
C ALA A 393 -14.32 8.06 8.75
N GLU A 394 -14.41 9.37 8.56
CA GLU A 394 -15.10 10.31 9.45
C GLU A 394 -16.21 11.07 8.74
N TRP A 395 -17.44 10.83 9.16
CA TRP A 395 -18.67 11.19 8.43
C TRP A 395 -18.97 12.70 8.31
N GLU A 396 -18.20 13.60 8.95
CA GLU A 396 -18.63 14.99 9.19
C GLU A 396 -17.54 16.09 9.12
N ASP A 397 -16.37 15.88 8.53
CA ASP A 397 -15.50 17.03 8.15
C ASP A 397 -16.05 17.69 6.88
N THR A 398 -17.17 18.41 7.00
CA THR A 398 -17.90 18.99 5.85
C THR A 398 -17.11 20.04 5.06
N GLU A 399 -16.02 20.56 5.62
CA GLU A 399 -15.14 21.55 4.97
C GLU A 399 -13.75 21.00 4.62
N ASP A 400 -13.51 19.69 4.79
CA ASP A 400 -12.20 19.04 4.63
C ASP A 400 -11.07 19.78 5.36
N SER A 401 -11.40 20.46 6.46
CA SER A 401 -10.53 21.39 7.16
C SER A 401 -9.40 20.68 7.88
N LEU A 402 -9.72 19.58 8.58
CA LEU A 402 -8.76 18.73 9.26
C LEU A 402 -7.89 18.00 8.25
N ARG A 403 -8.53 17.39 7.24
CA ARG A 403 -7.85 16.68 6.17
C ARG A 403 -6.83 17.60 5.48
N THR A 404 -7.25 18.80 5.09
CA THR A 404 -6.38 19.76 4.39
C THR A 404 -5.21 20.21 5.26
N ALA A 405 -5.44 20.50 6.55
CA ALA A 405 -4.38 20.89 7.48
C ALA A 405 -3.35 19.77 7.67
N MET A 406 -3.81 18.53 7.84
CA MET A 406 -2.93 17.36 7.98
C MET A 406 -2.13 17.06 6.71
N VAL A 407 -2.74 17.19 5.52
CA VAL A 407 -2.04 17.00 4.23
C VAL A 407 -1.00 18.09 3.98
N LYS A 408 -1.27 19.34 4.40
CA LYS A 408 -0.31 20.45 4.32
C LYS A 408 0.82 20.36 5.35
N GLY A 409 0.75 19.41 6.28
CA GLY A 409 1.72 19.27 7.34
C GLY A 409 1.65 20.37 8.40
N GLU A 410 0.45 20.87 8.68
CA GLU A 410 0.22 21.83 9.75
C GLU A 410 0.14 21.10 11.11
N THR A 411 0.49 21.80 12.19
CA THR A 411 0.33 21.31 13.56
C THR A 411 -0.72 22.14 14.27
N GLY A 412 -1.70 21.49 14.88
CA GLY A 412 -2.80 22.23 15.49
C GLY A 412 -3.81 21.37 16.21
N THR A 413 -4.87 22.04 16.64
CA THR A 413 -6.02 21.44 17.31
C THR A 413 -7.30 21.92 16.66
N LEU A 414 -8.25 21.02 16.44
CA LEU A 414 -9.55 21.33 15.85
C LEU A 414 -10.66 20.63 16.62
N THR A 415 -11.79 21.29 16.82
CA THR A 415 -12.97 20.64 17.40
C THR A 415 -14.01 20.43 16.32
N LEU A 416 -14.41 19.18 16.13
CA LEU A 416 -15.47 18.80 15.18
C LEU A 416 -16.59 18.08 15.93
N ASP A 417 -17.82 18.32 15.49
CA ASP A 417 -18.95 17.52 15.92
C ASP A 417 -18.97 16.26 15.02
N GLY A 418 -19.04 15.08 15.64
CA GLY A 418 -18.97 13.81 14.94
C GLY A 418 -20.13 12.89 15.28
N ARG A 419 -20.57 12.11 14.29
CA ARG A 419 -21.55 11.03 14.47
C ARG A 419 -20.89 9.66 14.52
N ALA A 420 -21.16 8.92 15.58
CA ALA A 420 -20.81 7.51 15.70
C ALA A 420 -22.06 6.63 15.59
N ALA A 421 -21.94 5.51 14.88
CA ALA A 421 -22.99 4.51 14.79
C ALA A 421 -22.84 3.48 15.92
N VAL A 422 -23.84 3.36 16.78
CA VAL A 422 -23.91 2.37 17.86
C VAL A 422 -24.87 1.23 17.46
N ASP A 423 -24.72 0.06 18.07
CA ASP A 423 -25.54 -1.14 17.82
C ASP A 423 -25.55 -1.60 16.36
N LYS A 424 -24.37 -1.66 15.72
CA LYS A 424 -24.23 -2.07 14.31
C LYS A 424 -25.05 -1.19 13.36
N GLY A 425 -25.10 0.13 13.59
CA GLY A 425 -25.77 1.08 12.69
C GLY A 425 -27.21 1.43 13.04
N LYS A 426 -27.74 0.96 14.17
CA LYS A 426 -29.15 1.20 14.54
C LYS A 426 -29.38 2.54 15.24
N ARG A 427 -28.38 3.08 15.94
CA ARG A 427 -28.52 4.33 16.70
C ARG A 427 -27.38 5.30 16.39
N PRO A 428 -27.68 6.56 16.02
CA PRO A 428 -26.66 7.59 15.93
C PRO A 428 -26.34 8.14 17.33
N LEU A 429 -25.06 8.28 17.62
CA LEU A 429 -24.52 8.96 18.79
C LEU A 429 -23.82 10.23 18.32
N PHE A 430 -24.21 11.37 18.87
CA PHE A 430 -23.58 12.66 18.60
C PHE A 430 -22.49 12.90 19.63
N LEU A 431 -21.26 13.07 19.14
CA LEU A 431 -20.07 13.27 19.94
C LEU A 431 -19.43 14.59 19.54
N LYS A 432 -18.77 15.25 20.50
CA LYS A 432 -17.93 16.41 20.22
C LYS A 432 -16.49 15.99 20.38
N ASN A 433 -15.74 15.97 19.28
CA ASN A 433 -14.39 15.44 19.22
C ASN A 433 -13.37 16.57 19.11
N GLU A 434 -12.32 16.50 19.91
CA GLU A 434 -11.14 17.36 19.83
C GLU A 434 -10.03 16.57 19.14
N TYR A 435 -9.61 17.05 17.97
CA TYR A 435 -8.54 16.51 17.15
C TYR A 435 -7.25 17.26 17.45
N PHE A 436 -6.18 16.50 17.66
CA PHE A 436 -4.81 16.98 17.84
C PHE A 436 -3.98 16.38 16.71
N TYR A 437 -3.34 17.20 15.90
CA TYR A 437 -2.59 16.71 14.75
C TYR A 437 -1.24 17.41 14.61
N THR A 438 -0.27 16.67 14.09
CA THR A 438 1.12 17.10 13.90
C THR A 438 1.75 16.32 12.75
N THR A 439 2.84 16.82 12.19
CA THR A 439 3.66 16.09 11.21
C THR A 439 4.63 15.14 11.86
N ILE A 440 4.93 14.03 11.19
CA ILE A 440 6.05 13.16 11.53
C ILE A 440 7.25 13.60 10.69
N ASN A 441 8.26 14.15 11.36
CA ASN A 441 9.46 14.67 10.70
C ASN A 441 10.11 13.61 9.80
N GLU A 442 10.68 14.08 8.67
CA GLU A 442 11.39 13.25 7.69
C GLU A 442 10.52 12.17 7.01
N THR A 443 9.19 12.28 7.11
CA THR A 443 8.24 11.41 6.42
C THR A 443 7.10 12.21 5.81
N PRO A 444 6.36 11.68 4.81
CA PRO A 444 5.17 12.31 4.28
C PRO A 444 3.94 12.16 5.19
N PHE A 445 4.07 11.54 6.37
CA PHE A 445 2.95 11.21 7.24
C PHE A 445 2.65 12.31 8.26
N SER A 446 1.36 12.52 8.50
CA SER A 446 0.85 13.31 9.61
C SER A 446 0.14 12.40 10.61
N PHE A 447 0.35 12.64 11.89
CA PHE A 447 -0.29 11.93 12.98
C PHE A 447 -1.46 12.75 13.51
N GLY A 448 -2.62 12.09 13.69
CA GLY A 448 -3.81 12.67 14.29
C GLY A 448 -4.30 11.82 15.46
N MET A 449 -4.66 12.47 16.56
CA MET A 449 -5.27 11.87 17.74
C MET A 449 -6.60 12.55 18.02
N VAL A 450 -7.63 11.76 18.35
CA VAL A 450 -8.97 12.26 18.66
C VAL A 450 -9.34 11.96 20.11
N LEU A 451 -9.84 12.97 20.82
CA LEU A 451 -10.41 12.84 22.16
C LEU A 451 -11.85 13.34 22.15
N THR A 452 -12.79 12.50 22.57
CA THR A 452 -14.19 12.93 22.73
C THR A 452 -14.34 13.75 24.00
N ARG A 453 -14.90 14.95 23.89
CA ARG A 453 -15.07 15.89 24.99
C ARG A 453 -15.80 15.24 26.17
N GLY A 454 -15.21 15.36 27.37
CA GLY A 454 -15.70 14.73 28.59
C GLY A 454 -15.11 13.34 28.87
N HIS A 455 -14.40 12.74 27.91
CA HIS A 455 -13.71 11.46 28.05
C HIS A 455 -12.21 11.61 27.70
N GLY A 456 -11.33 10.86 28.36
CA GLY A 456 -9.90 10.78 28.03
C GLY A 456 -9.01 11.99 28.39
N GLN A 457 -9.56 13.18 28.68
CA GLN A 457 -8.76 14.38 29.01
C GLN A 457 -7.94 14.23 30.31
N TYR A 458 -8.48 13.50 31.29
CA TYR A 458 -7.80 13.16 32.53
C TYR A 458 -7.79 11.64 32.71
N MET A 459 -6.67 11.12 33.21
CA MET A 459 -6.48 9.71 33.55
C MET A 459 -6.03 9.63 35.01
N PHE A 460 -6.69 8.76 35.78
CA PHE A 460 -6.34 8.49 37.16
C PHE A 460 -5.43 7.27 37.21
N PHE A 461 -4.34 7.39 37.96
CA PHE A 461 -3.46 6.27 38.26
C PHE A 461 -3.51 6.03 39.76
N GLY A 462 -3.91 4.82 40.14
CA GLY A 462 -3.89 4.37 41.52
C GLY A 462 -2.80 3.34 41.72
N ASN A 463 -2.20 3.35 42.90
CA ASN A 463 -1.23 2.34 43.29
C ASN A 463 -1.85 1.44 44.35
N VAL A 464 -1.80 0.13 44.14
CA VAL A 464 -2.36 -0.90 45.02
C VAL A 464 -1.37 -2.04 45.12
N SER A 465 -1.32 -2.69 46.27
CA SER A 465 -0.51 -3.90 46.42
C SER A 465 -1.02 -5.02 45.51
N VAL A 466 -0.11 -5.85 45.00
CA VAL A 466 -0.47 -6.98 44.13
C VAL A 466 -1.34 -7.96 44.91
N GLU A 467 -1.10 -8.12 46.21
CA GLU A 467 -1.85 -9.01 47.08
C GLU A 467 -3.31 -8.58 47.24
N GLU A 468 -3.56 -7.29 47.52
CA GLU A 468 -4.92 -6.75 47.66
C GLU A 468 -5.66 -6.80 46.32
N GLY A 469 -5.01 -6.36 45.24
CA GLY A 469 -5.63 -6.37 43.91
C GLY A 469 -5.96 -7.77 43.41
N LEU A 470 -5.08 -8.74 43.64
CA LEU A 470 -5.28 -10.13 43.20
C LEU A 470 -6.41 -10.81 43.99
N HIS A 471 -6.54 -10.52 45.29
CA HIS A 471 -7.64 -11.02 46.10
C HIS A 471 -9.01 -10.61 45.52
N ASP A 472 -9.14 -9.34 45.12
CA ASP A 472 -10.40 -8.82 44.60
C ASP A 472 -10.64 -9.17 43.13
N LEU A 473 -9.57 -9.35 42.34
CA LEU A 473 -9.65 -9.78 40.95
C LEU A 473 -10.15 -11.24 40.80
N GLN A 474 -9.91 -12.08 41.81
CA GLN A 474 -10.32 -13.49 41.81
C GLN A 474 -11.78 -13.72 42.25
N GLN A 475 -12.54 -12.66 42.54
CA GLN A 475 -13.95 -12.77 42.86
C GLN A 475 -14.76 -13.28 41.66
N PRO A 476 -15.78 -14.14 41.88
CA PRO A 476 -16.50 -14.83 40.81
C PRO A 476 -17.41 -13.92 39.97
N ASP A 477 -17.70 -12.71 40.45
CA ASP A 477 -18.53 -11.72 39.77
C ASP A 477 -17.73 -10.80 38.82
N LEU A 478 -16.42 -11.01 38.73
CA LEU A 478 -15.49 -10.18 37.98
C LEU A 478 -14.92 -10.94 36.78
N THR A 479 -14.86 -10.24 35.65
CA THR A 479 -14.21 -10.67 34.41
C THR A 479 -13.38 -9.53 33.85
N ILE A 480 -12.39 -9.84 33.01
CA ILE A 480 -11.67 -8.83 32.23
C ILE A 480 -12.00 -9.02 30.75
N ALA A 481 -11.87 -7.95 29.97
CA ALA A 481 -12.14 -7.97 28.53
C ALA A 481 -11.23 -8.97 27.81
N ASP A 482 -11.77 -10.10 27.38
CA ASP A 482 -11.01 -11.16 26.69
C ASP A 482 -10.45 -10.70 25.33
N GLU A 483 -11.03 -9.64 24.74
CA GLU A 483 -10.55 -9.01 23.51
C GLU A 483 -9.27 -8.15 23.68
N TRP A 484 -8.88 -7.82 24.91
CA TRP A 484 -7.69 -6.99 25.17
C TRP A 484 -6.47 -7.85 25.46
N THR A 485 -5.29 -7.37 25.07
CA THR A 485 -4.01 -8.04 25.36
C THR A 485 -3.41 -7.43 26.63
N TYR A 486 -3.62 -8.10 27.77
CA TYR A 486 -2.97 -7.75 29.04
C TYR A 486 -1.61 -8.44 29.17
N CYS A 487 -1.56 -9.69 28.69
CA CYS A 487 -0.36 -10.51 28.60
C CYS A 487 -0.27 -11.16 27.23
N GLU A 488 0.93 -11.27 26.68
CA GLU A 488 1.20 -11.88 25.39
C GLU A 488 1.15 -13.41 25.50
N THR A 489 0.00 -13.99 25.18
CA THR A 489 -0.24 -15.45 25.21
C THR A 489 0.00 -16.12 23.86
N ASP A 490 0.16 -15.34 22.79
CA ASP A 490 0.14 -15.85 21.41
C ASP A 490 1.50 -16.37 20.92
N ILE A 491 2.58 -16.00 21.59
CA ILE A 491 3.95 -16.38 21.24
C ILE A 491 4.21 -17.85 21.60
N ASP A 492 3.95 -18.24 22.84
CA ASP A 492 4.20 -19.60 23.32
C ASP A 492 2.96 -20.51 23.11
N PRO A 493 3.09 -21.65 22.38
CA PRO A 493 2.03 -22.65 22.26
C PRO A 493 1.45 -23.15 23.59
N HIS A 494 2.22 -23.11 24.68
CA HIS A 494 1.78 -23.46 26.03
C HIS A 494 0.86 -22.39 26.64
N HIS A 495 1.12 -21.11 26.37
CA HIS A 495 0.33 -19.98 26.88
C HIS A 495 -0.95 -19.73 26.08
N ARG A 496 -1.05 -20.17 24.82
CA ARG A 496 -2.27 -20.04 23.98
C ARG A 496 -3.53 -20.70 24.54
N LYS A 497 -3.38 -21.61 25.51
CA LYS A 497 -4.49 -22.28 26.18
C LYS A 497 -5.05 -21.48 27.35
N LEU A 498 -4.37 -20.42 27.77
CA LEU A 498 -4.75 -19.57 28.88
C LEU A 498 -5.73 -18.50 28.40
N THR A 499 -6.74 -18.21 29.23
CA THR A 499 -7.48 -16.95 29.07
C THR A 499 -6.60 -15.79 29.53
N GLN A 500 -6.92 -14.56 29.08
CA GLN A 500 -6.18 -13.37 29.51
C GLN A 500 -6.18 -13.25 31.05
N LEU A 501 -7.32 -13.52 31.71
CA LEU A 501 -7.41 -13.51 33.18
C LEU A 501 -6.46 -14.53 33.81
N GLN A 502 -6.38 -15.74 33.25
CA GLN A 502 -5.48 -16.78 33.77
C GLN A 502 -4.01 -16.41 33.59
N ALA A 503 -3.65 -15.83 32.44
CA ALA A 503 -2.30 -15.35 32.18
C ALA A 503 -1.89 -14.25 33.17
N VAL A 504 -2.76 -13.25 33.39
CA VAL A 504 -2.55 -12.19 34.37
C VAL A 504 -2.35 -12.75 35.78
N VAL A 505 -3.21 -13.67 36.22
CA VAL A 505 -3.07 -14.29 37.55
C VAL A 505 -1.76 -15.08 37.68
N ARG A 506 -1.33 -15.80 36.64
CA ARG A 506 -0.07 -16.57 36.68
C ARG A 506 1.16 -15.67 36.71
N TYR A 507 1.13 -14.58 35.96
CA TYR A 507 2.17 -13.56 35.97
C TYR A 507 2.28 -12.88 37.35
N LEU A 508 1.16 -12.36 37.88
CA LEU A 508 1.13 -11.68 39.18
C LEU A 508 1.46 -12.59 40.38
N THR A 509 1.20 -13.89 40.27
CA THR A 509 1.57 -14.89 41.31
C THR A 509 3.01 -15.39 41.19
N GLY A 510 3.77 -14.94 40.18
CA GLY A 510 5.14 -15.37 39.92
C GLY A 510 5.27 -16.83 39.47
N LYS A 511 4.18 -17.47 39.03
CA LYS A 511 4.19 -18.86 38.55
C LYS A 511 4.79 -18.98 37.15
N GLU A 512 4.59 -17.95 36.33
CA GLU A 512 5.13 -17.84 34.97
C GLU A 512 5.68 -16.41 34.80
N PRO A 513 6.89 -16.12 35.32
CA PRO A 513 7.52 -14.81 35.21
C PRO A 513 7.96 -14.47 33.78
N ASP A 514 8.04 -15.48 32.91
CA ASP A 514 8.45 -15.33 31.50
C ASP A 514 7.31 -14.78 30.61
N LEU A 515 6.11 -14.58 31.15
CA LEU A 515 5.00 -13.92 30.45
C LEU A 515 5.28 -12.42 30.31
N GLU A 516 5.27 -11.91 29.07
CA GLU A 516 5.33 -10.49 28.81
C GLU A 516 3.94 -9.87 29.00
N CYS A 517 3.80 -8.96 29.97
CA CYS A 517 2.54 -8.30 30.30
C CYS A 517 2.70 -6.77 30.40
N ASP A 518 1.62 -6.03 30.13
CA ASP A 518 1.58 -4.56 30.27
C ASP A 518 1.41 -4.17 31.75
N GLU A 519 2.51 -3.91 32.44
CA GLU A 519 2.51 -3.57 33.87
C GLU A 519 1.61 -2.37 34.21
N ILE A 520 1.52 -1.36 33.32
CA ILE A 520 0.72 -0.16 33.55
C ILE A 520 -0.77 -0.51 33.49
N LEU A 521 -1.18 -1.29 32.49
CA LEU A 521 -2.55 -1.76 32.36
C LEU A 521 -2.91 -2.69 33.51
N LEU A 522 -2.02 -3.60 33.92
CA LEU A 522 -2.25 -4.49 35.06
C LEU A 522 -2.43 -3.70 36.36
N GLN A 523 -1.62 -2.68 36.61
CA GLN A 523 -1.77 -1.83 37.78
C GLN A 523 -3.14 -1.12 37.79
N GLN A 524 -3.63 -0.68 36.63
CA GLN A 524 -4.96 -0.10 36.50
C GLN A 524 -6.07 -1.12 36.76
N VAL A 525 -5.95 -2.35 36.24
CA VAL A 525 -6.90 -3.43 36.50
C VAL A 525 -6.98 -3.76 37.98
N LEU A 526 -5.83 -3.86 38.66
CA LEU A 526 -5.78 -4.14 40.10
C LEU A 526 -6.40 -3.00 40.91
N PHE A 527 -6.13 -1.74 40.53
CA PHE A 527 -6.75 -0.59 41.15
C PHE A 527 -8.28 -0.58 40.97
N ASP A 528 -8.76 -0.81 39.74
CA ASP A 528 -10.18 -0.87 39.43
C ASP A 528 -10.86 -2.05 40.17
N ALA A 529 -10.17 -3.18 40.39
CA ALA A 529 -10.70 -4.30 41.18
C ALA A 529 -10.97 -3.91 42.64
N VAL A 530 -10.00 -3.26 43.30
CA VAL A 530 -10.12 -2.85 44.71
C VAL A 530 -11.13 -1.71 44.88
N VAL A 531 -11.10 -0.71 44.00
CA VAL A 531 -12.04 0.44 44.06
C VAL A 531 -13.48 -0.01 43.84
N THR A 532 -13.70 -1.05 43.04
CA THR A 532 -15.05 -1.56 42.75
C THR A 532 -15.51 -2.65 43.72
N ALA A 533 -14.64 -3.18 44.60
CA ALA A 533 -15.01 -4.22 45.56
C ALA A 533 -16.22 -3.85 46.46
N PRO A 534 -16.36 -2.61 46.97
CA PRO A 534 -17.52 -2.24 47.80
C PRO A 534 -18.87 -2.29 47.07
N LEU A 535 -18.88 -2.33 45.73
CA LEU A 535 -20.11 -2.34 44.94
C LEU A 535 -20.90 -3.63 45.11
N GLU A 536 -20.24 -4.75 45.39
CA GLU A 536 -20.92 -6.03 45.64
C GLU A 536 -21.88 -5.91 46.84
N ALA A 537 -21.38 -5.37 47.96
CA ALA A 537 -22.18 -5.13 49.16
C ALA A 537 -23.26 -4.08 48.91
N TYR A 538 -22.95 -3.02 48.18
CA TYR A 538 -23.90 -1.96 47.84
C TYR A 538 -25.06 -2.48 46.97
N TRP A 539 -24.75 -3.19 45.88
CA TRP A 539 -25.74 -3.79 45.02
C TRP A 539 -26.58 -4.82 45.78
N THR A 540 -25.97 -5.65 46.62
CA THR A 540 -26.70 -6.60 47.46
C THR A 540 -27.67 -5.91 48.42
N ALA A 541 -27.27 -4.79 49.03
CA ALA A 541 -28.13 -4.00 49.91
C ALA A 541 -29.30 -3.34 49.15
N LEU A 542 -29.03 -2.75 47.98
CA LEU A 542 -30.05 -2.12 47.13
C LEU A 542 -31.14 -3.12 46.70
N MET A 543 -30.73 -4.37 46.49
CA MET A 543 -31.61 -5.48 46.10
C MET A 543 -32.56 -5.94 47.22
N LEU A 544 -32.25 -5.67 48.48
CA LEU A 544 -33.16 -5.93 49.60
C LEU A 544 -34.26 -4.86 49.69
N THR A 545 -34.04 -3.69 49.09
CA THR A 545 -34.92 -2.52 49.22
C THR A 545 -35.78 -2.24 47.99
N GLU A 546 -35.31 -2.57 46.78
CA GLU A 546 -36.01 -2.26 45.53
C GLU A 546 -36.30 -3.51 44.69
N SER A 547 -37.50 -3.57 44.10
CA SER A 547 -37.95 -4.69 43.25
C SER A 547 -37.96 -4.32 41.77
N GLY A 548 -37.45 -5.20 40.90
CA GLY A 548 -37.53 -5.05 39.43
C GLY A 548 -36.21 -5.15 38.66
N PHE A 549 -35.07 -5.27 39.35
CA PHE A 549 -33.76 -5.43 38.72
C PHE A 549 -33.45 -6.90 38.37
N ILE A 550 -32.96 -7.15 37.15
CA ILE A 550 -32.59 -8.48 36.65
C ILE A 550 -31.05 -8.68 36.65
N SER A 551 -30.30 -7.61 36.43
CA SER A 551 -28.83 -7.63 36.47
C SER A 551 -28.27 -6.24 36.71
N ALA A 552 -27.17 -6.15 37.45
CA ALA A 552 -26.34 -4.96 37.54
C ALA A 552 -24.97 -5.27 36.96
N PHE A 553 -24.38 -4.30 36.25
CA PHE A 553 -23.03 -4.42 35.74
C PHE A 553 -22.28 -3.10 35.84
N LEU A 554 -20.97 -3.19 35.98
CA LEU A 554 -20.04 -2.08 35.87
C LEU A 554 -18.91 -2.49 34.94
N GLY A 555 -18.76 -1.76 33.83
CA GLY A 555 -17.55 -1.81 33.02
C GLY A 555 -16.65 -0.64 33.37
N THR A 556 -15.38 -0.91 33.56
CA THR A 556 -14.35 0.09 33.87
C THR A 556 -13.49 0.38 32.64
N ARG A 557 -12.59 1.37 32.74
CA ARG A 557 -11.69 1.73 31.63
C ARG A 557 -10.53 0.77 31.46
N SER A 558 -10.17 -0.01 32.48
CA SER A 558 -9.13 -1.04 32.38
C SER A 558 -9.63 -2.33 31.72
N GLY A 559 -10.87 -2.36 31.24
CA GLY A 559 -11.51 -3.57 30.69
C GLY A 559 -12.04 -4.52 31.77
N LEU A 560 -12.01 -4.14 33.05
CA LEU A 560 -12.62 -4.91 34.12
C LEU A 560 -14.14 -4.74 34.11
N MET A 561 -14.85 -5.86 34.12
CA MET A 561 -16.31 -5.94 34.09
C MET A 561 -16.81 -6.75 35.28
N ARG A 562 -17.57 -6.10 36.15
CA ARG A 562 -18.26 -6.73 37.27
C ARG A 562 -19.73 -6.92 36.92
N VAL A 563 -20.25 -8.14 37.05
CA VAL A 563 -21.64 -8.47 36.72
C VAL A 563 -22.28 -9.28 37.82
N ILE A 564 -23.39 -8.78 38.36
CA ILE A 564 -24.26 -9.53 39.24
C ILE A 564 -25.56 -9.83 38.48
N ARG A 565 -25.84 -11.12 38.29
CA ARG A 565 -27.10 -11.60 37.72
C ARG A 565 -28.05 -11.97 38.85
N TYR A 566 -29.24 -11.39 38.83
CA TYR A 566 -30.27 -11.69 39.80
C TYR A 566 -31.15 -12.80 39.22
N ALA A 567 -31.02 -14.01 39.77
CA ALA A 567 -32.01 -15.05 39.56
C ALA A 567 -33.27 -14.66 40.35
N GLY A 568 -34.16 -13.89 39.73
CA GLY A 568 -35.49 -13.68 40.28
C GLY A 568 -36.19 -15.02 40.45
N SER A 569 -36.65 -15.32 41.66
CA SER A 569 -37.68 -16.33 41.84
C SER A 569 -38.90 -15.90 41.02
N GLU A 570 -39.28 -16.73 40.05
CA GLU A 570 -40.62 -16.70 39.46
C GLU A 570 -41.63 -16.66 40.62
N LYS A 571 -42.30 -15.52 40.80
CA LYS A 571 -43.55 -15.52 41.55
C LYS A 571 -44.57 -16.26 40.70
N ARG A 572 -44.81 -17.51 41.08
CA ARG A 572 -45.96 -18.33 40.66
C ARG A 572 -47.28 -17.70 41.07
#